data_AF-A0A0A1VJI8-F1
#
_entry.id   AF-A0A0A1VJI8-F1
#
_cell.length_a   1.000
_cell.length_b   1.000
_cell.length_c   1.000
_cell.angle_alpha   90.00
_cell.angle_beta   90.00
_cell.angle_gamma   90.00
#
_symmetry.space_group_name_H-M   'P 1'
#
loop_
_entity.id
_entity.type
_entity.pdbx_description
1 polymer ?
#
loop_
_entity_poly.entity_id
_entity_poly.type
_entity_poly.pdbx_seq_one_letter_code
_entity_poly.pdbx_strand_id
1 'polypeptide(L)'
;MTTPAPSSAAARQRLWHALGMLCGLGLGLAPIAPEVCAVLRALVGADAAALFWLDAQGLPEGFFHEDSPAGAQDLFLNEFSRLFAGPGEINVHTLARADGPRIGQLLSPGAQFFRSNSYNLLVRASGHHHTLDLRVEVAGRTRAIAMLFRAPGTGFSAGDAALLERASGWLARAFGAPPAALPAHAEGTGPVGHVVLDAEGRLPLFADETAAQLLRQANLRGLGLRAGPVALPPDLPQRLGLARPGAAARIA
;
A
#
# COMPACT_ATOMS: atom_id res chain seq x y z
N MET A 1 -1.95 17.75 24.83
CA MET A 1 -2.33 16.72 23.85
C MET A 1 -3.66 17.11 23.27
N THR A 2 -3.67 17.59 22.02
CA THR A 2 -4.88 18.01 21.30
C THR A 2 -5.39 16.83 20.50
N THR A 3 -6.56 16.32 20.86
CA THR A 3 -7.33 15.37 20.05
C THR A 3 -7.53 15.97 18.65
N PRO A 4 -7.20 15.27 17.56
CA PRO A 4 -7.44 15.81 16.23
C PRO A 4 -8.94 16.09 16.07
N ALA A 5 -9.27 17.31 15.63
CA ALA A 5 -10.65 17.71 15.40
C ALA A 5 -11.29 16.75 14.37
N PRO A 6 -12.55 16.33 14.58
CA PRO A 6 -13.22 15.44 13.64
C PRO A 6 -13.25 16.09 12.24
N SER A 7 -12.80 15.34 11.23
CA SER A 7 -12.84 15.80 9.83
C SER A 7 -14.28 16.21 9.48
N SER A 8 -14.47 17.38 8.89
CA SER A 8 -15.81 17.79 8.43
C SER A 8 -16.40 16.74 7.47
N ALA A 9 -17.73 16.64 7.40
CA ALA A 9 -18.40 15.70 6.51
C ALA A 9 -17.92 15.85 5.04
N ALA A 10 -17.69 17.08 4.60
CA ALA A 10 -17.13 17.39 3.29
C ALA A 10 -15.69 16.88 3.11
N ALA A 11 -14.84 16.98 4.14
CA ALA A 11 -13.48 16.43 4.10
C ALA A 11 -13.49 14.90 4.02
N ARG A 12 -14.36 14.26 4.81
CA ARG A 12 -14.55 12.79 4.76
C ARG A 12 -15.07 12.33 3.41
N GLN A 13 -16.00 13.07 2.81
CA GLN A 13 -16.50 12.77 1.46
C GLN A 13 -15.39 12.84 0.41
N ARG A 14 -14.50 13.84 0.48
CA ARG A 14 -13.33 13.93 -0.41
C ARG A 14 -12.39 12.74 -0.28
N LEU A 15 -12.14 12.28 0.95
CA LEU A 15 -11.31 11.08 1.19
C LEU A 15 -11.93 9.82 0.57
N TRP A 16 -13.25 9.63 0.68
CA TRP A 16 -13.94 8.52 0.01
C TRP A 16 -13.85 8.60 -1.51
N HIS A 17 -14.00 9.80 -2.09
CA HIS A 17 -13.80 10.00 -3.52
C HIS A 17 -12.35 9.70 -3.94
N ALA A 18 -11.36 10.17 -3.18
CA ALA A 18 -9.95 9.90 -3.46
C ALA A 18 -9.66 8.40 -3.44
N LEU A 19 -10.11 7.68 -2.42
CA LEU A 19 -9.98 6.22 -2.33
C LEU A 19 -10.59 5.52 -3.56
N GLY A 20 -11.79 5.96 -3.96
CA GLY A 20 -12.49 5.38 -5.08
C GLY A 20 -11.84 5.67 -6.43
N MET A 21 -11.24 6.85 -6.60
CA MET A 21 -10.45 7.17 -7.79
C MET A 21 -9.19 6.31 -7.83
N LEU A 22 -8.37 6.32 -6.77
CA LEU A 22 -7.10 5.57 -6.68
C LEU A 22 -7.30 4.09 -7.00
N CYS A 23 -8.23 3.44 -6.30
CA CYS A 23 -8.50 2.01 -6.51
C CYS A 23 -9.26 1.72 -7.81
N GLY A 24 -9.82 2.75 -8.46
CA GLY A 24 -10.52 2.65 -9.74
C GLY A 24 -9.61 2.81 -10.96
N LEU A 25 -8.35 3.24 -10.80
CA LEU A 25 -7.41 3.43 -11.90
C LEU A 25 -6.99 2.12 -12.58
N GLY A 26 -7.07 1.00 -11.85
CA GLY A 26 -6.62 -0.32 -12.32
C GLY A 26 -5.14 -0.48 -12.54
N LEU A 27 -4.35 0.30 -11.81
CA LEU A 27 -2.88 0.18 -11.78
C LEU A 27 -2.41 -0.98 -10.88
N GLY A 28 -3.33 -1.70 -10.23
CA GLY A 28 -2.98 -2.57 -9.11
C GLY A 28 -2.81 -1.78 -7.80
N LEU A 29 -2.60 -2.50 -6.69
CA LEU A 29 -2.47 -1.89 -5.37
C LEU A 29 -1.06 -1.32 -5.10
N ALA A 30 -0.01 -1.98 -5.61
CA ALA A 30 1.38 -1.60 -5.38
C ALA A 30 1.70 -0.12 -5.70
N PRO A 31 1.34 0.43 -6.89
CA PRO A 31 1.70 1.80 -7.25
C PRO A 31 0.90 2.89 -6.56
N ILE A 32 -0.18 2.54 -5.86
CA ILE A 32 -1.05 3.49 -5.15
C ILE A 32 -1.01 3.26 -3.64
N ALA A 33 -0.18 2.33 -3.15
CA ALA A 33 -0.18 1.92 -1.76
C ALA A 33 0.10 3.09 -0.79
N PRO A 34 1.06 4.00 -1.04
CA PRO A 34 1.29 5.15 -0.17
C PRO A 34 0.07 6.07 -0.04
N GLU A 35 -0.56 6.43 -1.16
CA GLU A 35 -1.72 7.32 -1.18
C GLU A 35 -2.95 6.65 -0.56
N VAL A 36 -3.15 5.35 -0.83
CA VAL A 36 -4.22 4.57 -0.21
C VAL A 36 -4.01 4.51 1.31
N CYS A 37 -2.80 4.21 1.78
CA CYS A 37 -2.47 4.23 3.21
C CYS A 37 -2.80 5.58 3.85
N ALA A 38 -2.35 6.68 3.25
CA ALA A 38 -2.61 8.03 3.75
C ALA A 38 -4.12 8.33 3.83
N VAL A 39 -4.89 7.91 2.82
CA VAL A 39 -6.35 8.09 2.81
C VAL A 39 -7.04 7.24 3.88
N LEU A 40 -6.69 5.96 4.01
CA LEU A 40 -7.28 5.07 5.02
C LEU A 40 -6.98 5.57 6.44
N ARG A 41 -5.73 5.97 6.68
CA ARG A 41 -5.29 6.58 7.94
C ARG A 41 -6.10 7.82 8.28
N ALA A 42 -6.28 8.73 7.33
CA ALA A 42 -7.05 9.95 7.52
C ALA A 42 -8.56 9.69 7.70
N LEU A 43 -9.12 8.68 7.03
CA LEU A 43 -10.53 8.30 7.18
C LEU A 43 -10.83 7.81 8.60
N VAL A 44 -9.98 6.93 9.13
CA VAL A 44 -10.20 6.26 10.43
C VAL A 44 -9.57 7.02 11.60
N GLY A 45 -8.65 7.95 11.35
CA GLY A 45 -7.89 8.62 12.39
C GLY A 45 -6.88 7.67 13.04
N ALA A 46 -6.06 7.04 12.21
CA ALA A 46 -4.91 6.24 12.64
C ALA A 46 -3.62 7.09 12.62
N ASP A 47 -2.57 6.60 13.26
CA ASP A 47 -1.24 7.23 13.26
C ASP A 47 -0.41 6.78 12.05
N ALA A 48 -0.60 5.53 11.63
CA ALA A 48 0.03 4.93 10.45
C ALA A 48 -0.86 3.88 9.78
N ALA A 49 -0.52 3.53 8.56
CA ALA A 49 -1.12 2.46 7.79
C ALA A 49 -0.09 1.58 7.08
N ALA A 50 -0.48 0.33 6.82
CA ALA A 50 0.25 -0.59 5.96
C ALA A 50 -0.71 -1.36 5.05
N LEU A 51 -0.20 -1.75 3.90
CA LEU A 51 -0.86 -2.62 2.95
C LEU A 51 0.06 -3.78 2.61
N PHE A 52 -0.48 -4.99 2.62
CA PHE A 52 0.16 -6.18 2.09
C PHE A 52 -0.71 -6.71 0.98
N TRP A 53 -0.15 -7.00 -0.19
CA TRP A 53 -0.89 -7.60 -1.30
C TRP A 53 -0.36 -8.98 -1.65
N LEU A 54 -1.28 -9.80 -2.13
CA LEU A 54 -1.06 -11.18 -2.47
C LEU A 54 -1.32 -11.40 -3.96
N ASP A 55 -0.53 -12.30 -4.53
CA ASP A 55 -0.71 -12.76 -5.90
C ASP A 55 -2.03 -13.56 -6.06
N ALA A 56 -2.27 -14.10 -7.26
CA ALA A 56 -3.47 -14.88 -7.55
C ALA A 56 -3.54 -16.22 -6.75
N GLN A 57 -2.40 -16.69 -6.25
CA GLN A 57 -2.22 -17.91 -5.47
C GLN A 57 -2.37 -17.65 -3.96
N GLY A 58 -2.43 -16.39 -3.53
CA GLY A 58 -2.50 -15.99 -2.13
C GLY A 58 -1.14 -15.94 -1.44
N LEU A 59 -0.05 -15.90 -2.22
CA LEU A 59 1.29 -15.70 -1.70
C LEU A 59 1.63 -14.20 -1.64
N PRO A 60 2.46 -13.77 -0.67
CA PRO A 60 2.93 -12.39 -0.59
C PRO A 60 3.62 -11.96 -1.88
N GLU A 61 3.11 -10.89 -2.47
CA GLU A 61 3.68 -10.27 -3.66
C GLU A 61 4.39 -8.96 -3.31
N GLY A 62 3.91 -8.26 -2.27
CA GLY A 62 4.60 -7.09 -1.75
C GLY A 62 3.88 -6.45 -0.58
N PHE A 63 4.51 -5.41 -0.03
CA PHE A 63 3.94 -4.62 1.05
C PHE A 63 4.44 -3.18 1.01
N PHE A 64 3.69 -2.32 1.69
CA PHE A 64 4.06 -0.95 2.00
C PHE A 64 3.67 -0.66 3.46
N HIS A 65 4.54 0.01 4.21
CA HIS A 65 4.29 0.42 5.59
C HIS A 65 4.85 1.82 5.81
N GLU A 66 4.02 2.77 6.28
CA GLU A 66 4.41 4.19 6.40
C GLU A 66 5.60 4.40 7.36
N ASP A 67 5.55 3.76 8.54
CA ASP A 67 6.47 4.06 9.65
C ASP A 67 7.52 2.98 9.95
N SER A 68 7.64 1.93 9.11
CA SER A 68 8.54 0.82 9.44
C SER A 68 10.00 1.27 9.34
N PRO A 69 10.82 1.19 10.41
CA PRO A 69 12.24 1.50 10.34
C PRO A 69 12.97 0.57 9.35
N ALA A 70 14.03 1.05 8.69
CA ALA A 70 14.78 0.26 7.71
C ALA A 70 15.25 -1.10 8.26
N GLY A 71 15.69 -1.16 9.51
CA GLY A 71 16.08 -2.43 10.15
C GLY A 71 14.91 -3.40 10.39
N ALA A 72 13.70 -2.89 10.64
CA ALA A 72 12.51 -3.74 10.77
C ALA A 72 12.07 -4.28 9.41
N GLN A 73 12.14 -3.45 8.36
CA GLN A 73 11.89 -3.88 6.98
C GLN A 73 12.89 -4.96 6.54
N ASP A 74 14.18 -4.76 6.83
CA ASP A 74 15.25 -5.71 6.52
C ASP A 74 15.03 -7.07 7.21
N LEU A 75 14.71 -7.07 8.51
CA LEU A 75 14.36 -8.29 9.23
C LEU A 75 13.13 -8.98 8.62
N PHE A 76 12.09 -8.22 8.28
CA PHE A 76 10.88 -8.80 7.70
C PHE A 76 11.16 -9.44 6.34
N LEU A 77 11.94 -8.80 5.48
CA LEU A 77 12.26 -9.29 4.14
C LEU A 77 13.22 -10.48 4.15
N ASN A 78 14.27 -10.42 4.97
CA ASN A 78 15.37 -11.39 4.92
C ASN A 78 15.23 -12.54 5.91
N GLU A 79 14.47 -12.34 7.00
CA GLU A 79 14.36 -13.30 8.10
C GLU A 79 12.92 -13.78 8.33
N PHE A 80 12.02 -13.57 7.36
CA PHE A 80 10.58 -13.87 7.46
C PHE A 80 10.30 -15.26 8.04
N SER A 81 10.79 -16.30 7.37
CA SER A 81 10.53 -17.70 7.72
C SER A 81 11.10 -18.09 9.07
N ARG A 82 12.15 -17.41 9.55
CA ARG A 82 12.81 -17.74 10.82
C ARG A 82 12.18 -17.00 12.00
N LEU A 83 11.82 -15.73 11.81
CA LEU A 83 11.39 -14.85 12.90
C LEU A 83 9.88 -14.64 12.93
N PHE A 84 9.23 -14.63 11.78
CA PHE A 84 7.84 -14.20 11.65
C PHE A 84 6.92 -15.35 11.24
N ALA A 85 7.44 -16.55 10.97
CA ALA A 85 6.66 -17.75 10.71
C ALA A 85 6.72 -18.74 11.89
N GLY A 86 5.56 -19.16 12.41
CA GLY A 86 5.49 -20.20 13.44
C GLY A 86 4.18 -20.18 14.22
N PRO A 87 3.94 -21.18 15.09
CA PRO A 87 2.69 -21.31 15.86
C PRO A 87 2.42 -20.13 16.82
N GLY A 88 3.48 -19.40 17.18
CA GLY A 88 3.45 -18.23 18.05
C GLY A 88 3.06 -16.93 17.35
N GLU A 89 3.15 -16.89 16.02
CA GLU A 89 3.12 -15.65 15.24
C GLU A 89 1.75 -15.34 14.67
N ILE A 90 1.37 -14.06 14.72
CA ILE A 90 0.23 -13.51 13.99
C ILE A 90 0.79 -12.55 12.95
N ASN A 91 1.09 -13.12 11.78
CA ASN A 91 1.67 -12.41 10.64
C ASN A 91 0.62 -12.23 9.52
N VAL A 92 1.03 -11.61 8.41
CA VAL A 92 0.18 -11.41 7.23
C VAL A 92 -0.43 -12.71 6.68
N HIS A 93 0.27 -13.85 6.71
CA HIS A 93 -0.29 -15.12 6.29
C HIS A 93 -1.39 -15.61 7.23
N THR A 94 -1.20 -15.46 8.54
CA THR A 94 -2.24 -15.80 9.53
C THR A 94 -3.48 -14.94 9.29
N LEU A 95 -3.31 -13.63 9.07
CA LEU A 95 -4.42 -12.71 8.77
C LEU A 95 -5.06 -12.98 7.39
N ALA A 96 -4.30 -13.52 6.43
CA ALA A 96 -4.77 -13.79 5.08
C ALA A 96 -5.60 -15.07 4.94
N ARG A 97 -5.46 -16.01 5.88
CA ARG A 97 -6.30 -17.20 5.91
C ARG A 97 -7.75 -16.80 6.09
N ALA A 98 -8.65 -17.56 5.47
CA ALA A 98 -10.10 -17.31 5.53
C ALA A 98 -10.74 -17.77 6.84
N ASP A 99 -9.95 -18.16 7.85
CA ASP A 99 -10.42 -18.56 9.17
C ASP A 99 -10.56 -17.35 10.10
N GLY A 100 -11.79 -17.11 10.56
CA GLY A 100 -12.09 -16.00 11.47
C GLY A 100 -12.61 -14.73 10.77
N PRO A 101 -12.77 -13.64 11.54
CA PRO A 101 -13.40 -12.42 11.07
C PRO A 101 -12.54 -11.73 10.01
N ARG A 102 -13.20 -11.16 9.00
CA ARG A 102 -12.53 -10.40 7.93
C ARG A 102 -11.92 -9.08 8.43
N ILE A 103 -12.44 -8.55 9.54
CA ILE A 103 -12.01 -7.26 10.09
C ILE A 103 -11.86 -7.35 11.60
N GLY A 104 -10.86 -6.66 12.13
CA GLY A 104 -10.68 -6.47 13.56
C GLY A 104 -10.26 -7.74 14.30
N GLN A 105 -9.57 -8.67 13.62
CA GLN A 105 -8.96 -9.81 14.30
C GLN A 105 -7.94 -9.35 15.37
N LEU A 106 -7.31 -8.20 15.13
CA LEU A 106 -6.36 -7.54 16.03
C LEU A 106 -6.98 -6.39 16.85
N LEU A 107 -8.30 -6.20 16.82
CA LEU A 107 -8.98 -5.17 17.61
C LEU A 107 -8.83 -5.44 19.12
N SER A 108 -8.90 -6.71 19.52
CA SER A 108 -8.73 -7.19 20.89
C SER A 108 -7.90 -8.48 20.90
N PRO A 109 -6.59 -8.41 20.58
CA PRO A 109 -5.78 -9.60 20.39
C PRO A 109 -5.43 -10.23 21.75
N GLY A 110 -5.30 -11.56 21.76
CA GLY A 110 -4.89 -12.28 22.97
C GLY A 110 -3.44 -12.01 23.38
N ALA A 111 -3.06 -12.43 24.59
CA ALA A 111 -1.71 -12.23 25.15
C ALA A 111 -0.58 -12.78 24.26
N GLN A 112 -0.88 -13.79 23.43
CA GLN A 112 0.07 -14.37 22.48
C GLN A 112 0.56 -13.35 21.45
N PHE A 113 -0.32 -12.49 20.94
CA PHE A 113 0.05 -11.46 19.96
C PHE A 113 1.14 -10.54 20.51
N PHE A 114 0.97 -10.05 21.74
CA PHE A 114 1.93 -9.14 22.38
C PHE A 114 3.28 -9.80 22.70
N ARG A 115 3.35 -11.14 22.69
CA ARG A 115 4.60 -11.91 22.85
C ARG A 115 5.25 -12.27 21.51
N SER A 116 4.56 -12.07 20.38
CA SER A 116 5.07 -12.40 19.05
C SER A 116 6.21 -11.47 18.59
N ASN A 117 7.03 -11.96 17.67
CA ASN A 117 8.03 -11.15 16.98
C ASN A 117 7.36 -10.13 16.05
N SER A 118 6.26 -10.51 15.40
CA SER A 118 5.45 -9.59 14.58
C SER A 118 5.07 -8.33 15.36
N TYR A 119 4.63 -8.49 16.61
CA TYR A 119 4.35 -7.34 17.47
C TYR A 119 5.63 -6.65 17.95
N ASN A 120 6.59 -7.37 18.53
CA ASN A 120 7.72 -6.73 19.22
C ASN A 120 8.74 -6.08 18.27
N LEU A 121 8.98 -6.68 17.10
CA LEU A 121 9.99 -6.25 16.15
C LEU A 121 9.44 -5.36 15.03
N LEU A 122 8.13 -5.39 14.74
CA LEU A 122 7.51 -4.56 13.71
C LEU A 122 6.60 -3.49 14.32
N VAL A 123 5.51 -3.91 14.98
CA VAL A 123 4.48 -2.98 15.49
C VAL A 123 5.04 -2.07 16.58
N ARG A 124 5.58 -2.65 17.65
CA ARG A 124 6.12 -1.91 18.80
C ARG A 124 7.37 -1.12 18.43
N ALA A 125 8.25 -1.68 17.59
CA ALA A 125 9.46 -1.00 17.14
C ALA A 125 9.15 0.25 16.29
N SER A 126 8.00 0.27 15.61
CA SER A 126 7.50 1.44 14.87
C SER A 126 6.73 2.42 15.77
N GLY A 127 6.74 2.23 17.09
CA GLY A 127 6.06 3.10 18.06
C GLY A 127 4.56 2.87 18.19
N HIS A 128 4.02 1.81 17.58
CA HIS A 128 2.61 1.48 17.63
C HIS A 128 2.27 0.50 18.76
N HIS A 129 1.00 0.45 19.14
CA HIS A 129 0.48 -0.48 20.14
C HIS A 129 -0.84 -1.12 19.73
N HIS A 130 -1.75 -0.32 19.17
CA HIS A 130 -3.06 -0.79 18.73
C HIS A 130 -3.05 -1.03 17.22
N THR A 131 -3.66 -2.13 16.80
CA THR A 131 -3.73 -2.53 15.40
C THR A 131 -5.18 -2.81 15.02
N LEU A 132 -5.61 -2.33 13.85
CA LEU A 132 -6.87 -2.69 13.23
C LEU A 132 -6.58 -3.22 11.84
N ASP A 133 -7.00 -4.44 11.57
CA ASP A 133 -6.78 -5.16 10.31
C ASP A 133 -8.07 -5.32 9.51
N LEU A 134 -7.95 -5.33 8.18
CA LEU A 134 -8.99 -5.68 7.23
C LEU A 134 -8.41 -6.60 6.16
N ARG A 135 -9.03 -7.77 6.01
CA ARG A 135 -8.81 -8.69 4.91
C ARG A 135 -9.64 -8.28 3.69
N VAL A 136 -8.99 -7.96 2.58
CA VAL A 136 -9.62 -7.60 1.31
C VAL A 136 -9.73 -8.84 0.44
N GLU A 137 -10.97 -9.22 0.13
CA GLU A 137 -11.27 -10.44 -0.62
C GLU A 137 -11.80 -10.11 -2.02
N VAL A 138 -11.29 -10.81 -3.03
CA VAL A 138 -11.72 -10.70 -4.43
C VAL A 138 -11.95 -12.11 -4.96
N ALA A 139 -13.13 -12.37 -5.52
CA ALA A 139 -13.54 -13.69 -6.01
C ALA A 139 -13.32 -14.82 -4.98
N GLY A 140 -13.63 -14.55 -3.70
CA GLY A 140 -13.51 -15.53 -2.61
C GLY A 140 -12.08 -15.81 -2.14
N ARG A 141 -11.10 -15.00 -2.56
CA ARG A 141 -9.70 -15.13 -2.13
C ARG A 141 -9.21 -13.83 -1.51
N THR A 142 -8.42 -13.93 -0.45
CA THR A 142 -7.68 -12.78 0.08
C THR A 142 -6.70 -12.28 -0.96
N ARG A 143 -6.77 -10.98 -1.29
CA ARG A 143 -5.84 -10.30 -2.20
C ARG A 143 -5.02 -9.22 -1.52
N ALA A 144 -5.49 -8.70 -0.39
CA ALA A 144 -4.69 -7.81 0.43
C ALA A 144 -5.11 -7.85 1.89
N ILE A 145 -4.19 -7.40 2.76
CA ILE A 145 -4.47 -7.03 4.15
C ILE A 145 -4.15 -5.54 4.30
N ALA A 146 -5.15 -4.77 4.74
CA ALA A 146 -4.94 -3.39 5.19
C ALA A 146 -4.81 -3.38 6.71
N MET A 147 -3.79 -2.68 7.22
CA MET A 147 -3.54 -2.54 8.64
C MET A 147 -3.45 -1.07 9.00
N LEU A 148 -4.11 -0.69 10.08
CA LEU A 148 -4.03 0.64 10.68
C LEU A 148 -3.46 0.54 12.07
N PHE A 149 -2.63 1.52 12.43
CA PHE A 149 -1.90 1.52 13.69
C PHE A 149 -2.17 2.79 14.49
N ARG A 150 -2.23 2.66 15.82
CA ARG A 150 -2.17 3.78 16.76
C ARG A 150 -1.06 3.57 17.77
N ALA A 151 -0.42 4.65 18.18
CA ALA A 151 0.49 4.71 19.31
C ALA A 151 -0.23 4.31 20.62
N PRO A 152 0.48 4.02 21.71
CA PRO A 152 -0.13 3.73 22.99
C PRO A 152 -1.15 4.81 23.41
N GLY A 153 -2.34 4.39 23.86
CA GLY A 153 -3.38 5.31 24.31
C GLY A 153 -4.77 4.77 24.05
N THR A 154 -5.59 5.54 23.33
CA THR A 154 -6.92 5.11 22.93
C THR A 154 -6.83 4.16 21.74
N GLY A 155 -7.23 2.91 21.96
CA GLY A 155 -7.30 1.89 20.90
C GLY A 155 -8.37 2.16 19.85
N PHE A 156 -8.49 1.25 18.89
CA PHE A 156 -9.56 1.28 17.90
C PHE A 156 -10.90 0.84 18.50
N SER A 157 -11.98 1.39 17.98
CA SER A 157 -13.35 1.05 18.35
C SER A 157 -14.05 0.21 17.28
N ALA A 158 -15.21 -0.35 17.61
CA ALA A 158 -16.08 -1.00 16.61
C ALA A 158 -16.53 -0.02 15.50
N GLY A 159 -16.65 1.28 15.81
CA GLY A 159 -16.95 2.31 14.81
C GLY A 159 -15.80 2.54 13.84
N ASP A 160 -14.56 2.46 14.33
CA ASP A 160 -13.36 2.52 13.49
C ASP A 160 -13.29 1.31 12.55
N ALA A 161 -13.56 0.12 13.08
CA ALA A 161 -13.65 -1.11 12.31
C ALA A 161 -14.73 -1.01 11.22
N ALA A 162 -15.95 -0.58 11.57
CA ALA A 162 -17.03 -0.41 10.59
C ALA A 162 -16.68 0.62 9.50
N LEU A 163 -15.92 1.67 9.85
CA LEU A 163 -15.47 2.67 8.88
C LEU A 163 -14.42 2.09 7.91
N LEU A 164 -13.45 1.33 8.43
CA LEU A 164 -12.47 0.64 7.60
C LEU A 164 -13.15 -0.43 6.72
N GLU A 165 -14.14 -1.16 7.24
CA GLU A 165 -14.86 -2.19 6.48
C GLU A 165 -15.49 -1.64 5.20
N ARG A 166 -16.02 -0.41 5.26
CA ARG A 166 -16.59 0.30 4.10
C ARG A 166 -15.58 0.55 2.99
N ALA A 167 -14.29 0.55 3.28
CA ALA A 167 -13.22 0.67 2.29
C ALA A 167 -12.99 -0.62 1.51
N SER A 168 -13.45 -1.78 2.00
CA SER A 168 -13.14 -3.09 1.40
C SER A 168 -13.55 -3.19 -0.07
N GLY A 169 -14.74 -2.70 -0.42
CA GLY A 169 -15.22 -2.68 -1.81
C GLY A 169 -14.42 -1.75 -2.72
N TRP A 170 -13.86 -0.66 -2.20
CA TRP A 170 -12.97 0.20 -2.98
C TRP A 170 -11.62 -0.46 -3.18
N LEU A 171 -11.00 -0.98 -2.11
CA LEU A 171 -9.72 -1.69 -2.19
C LEU A 171 -9.79 -2.90 -3.13
N ALA A 172 -10.90 -3.64 -3.12
CA ALA A 172 -11.12 -4.75 -4.04
C ALA A 172 -11.09 -4.34 -5.52
N ARG A 173 -11.50 -3.09 -5.85
CA ARG A 173 -11.44 -2.58 -7.23
C ARG A 173 -10.03 -2.42 -7.76
N ALA A 174 -9.03 -2.23 -6.89
CA ALA A 174 -7.63 -2.14 -7.32
C ALA A 174 -7.14 -3.44 -7.98
N PHE A 175 -7.80 -4.56 -7.73
CA PHE A 175 -7.51 -5.87 -8.33
C PHE A 175 -8.40 -6.19 -9.55
N GLY A 176 -9.31 -5.29 -9.91
CA GLY A 176 -10.14 -5.42 -11.11
C GLY A 176 -9.49 -4.72 -12.30
N ALA A 177 -9.62 -5.30 -13.49
CA ALA A 177 -9.29 -4.59 -14.72
C ALA A 177 -10.29 -3.44 -14.95
N PRO A 178 -9.84 -2.20 -15.24
CA PRO A 178 -10.74 -1.12 -15.62
C PRO A 178 -11.49 -1.50 -16.90
N PRO A 179 -12.79 -1.18 -17.01
CA PRO A 179 -13.55 -1.39 -18.25
C PRO A 179 -12.94 -0.71 -19.48
N ALA A 180 -12.09 0.31 -19.28
CA ALA A 180 -11.49 1.14 -20.31
C ALA A 180 -9.95 1.10 -20.32
N ALA A 181 -9.32 0.16 -19.59
CA ALA A 181 -7.88 -0.02 -19.71
C ALA A 181 -7.59 -0.57 -21.11
N LEU A 182 -7.03 0.29 -21.96
CA LEU A 182 -6.31 -0.19 -23.13
C LEU A 182 -5.29 -1.21 -22.61
N PRO A 183 -5.24 -2.43 -23.15
CA PRO A 183 -4.22 -3.38 -22.79
C PRO A 183 -2.88 -2.81 -23.25
N ALA A 184 -2.23 -2.03 -22.38
CA ALA A 184 -0.83 -1.73 -22.50
C ALA A 184 -0.11 -3.02 -22.13
N HIS A 185 -0.02 -3.94 -23.10
CA HIS A 185 0.92 -5.04 -23.00
C HIS A 185 2.30 -4.41 -22.95
N ALA A 186 2.89 -4.35 -21.75
CA ALA A 186 4.33 -4.21 -21.63
C ALA A 186 4.92 -5.48 -22.26
N GLU A 187 5.28 -5.42 -23.55
CA GLU A 187 6.02 -6.48 -24.20
C GLU A 187 7.43 -6.51 -23.59
N GLY A 188 7.64 -7.43 -22.66
CA GLY A 188 8.93 -7.65 -22.02
C GLY A 188 8.83 -8.67 -20.90
N THR A 189 9.84 -9.53 -20.77
CA THR A 189 9.96 -10.51 -19.68
C THR A 189 10.68 -9.95 -18.44
N GLY A 190 10.91 -8.63 -18.42
CA GLY A 190 11.65 -7.94 -17.37
C GLY A 190 10.76 -7.45 -16.21
N PRO A 191 11.38 -7.02 -15.09
CA PRO A 191 10.63 -6.41 -13.99
C PRO A 191 9.87 -5.16 -14.47
N VAL A 192 8.66 -4.96 -13.94
CA VAL A 192 7.78 -3.84 -14.26
C VAL A 192 7.76 -2.87 -13.09
N GLY A 193 8.08 -1.61 -13.35
CA GLY A 193 7.95 -0.51 -12.40
C GLY A 193 6.89 0.49 -12.84
N HIS A 194 6.25 1.13 -11.89
CA HIS A 194 5.20 2.11 -12.13
C HIS A 194 5.63 3.53 -11.76
N VAL A 195 5.22 4.48 -12.59
CA VAL A 195 5.33 5.93 -12.32
C VAL A 195 3.93 6.53 -12.46
N VAL A 196 3.48 7.24 -11.43
CA VAL A 196 2.22 7.99 -11.45
C VAL A 196 2.51 9.44 -11.80
N LEU A 197 1.76 10.00 -12.75
CA LEU A 197 1.87 11.39 -13.18
C LEU A 197 0.70 12.22 -12.65
N ASP A 198 0.84 13.54 -12.68
CA ASP A 198 -0.26 14.48 -12.45
C ASP A 198 -1.39 14.32 -13.47
N ALA A 199 -2.52 15.01 -13.23
CA ALA A 199 -3.69 14.94 -14.10
C ALA A 199 -3.42 15.40 -15.53
N GLU A 200 -2.38 16.21 -15.76
CA GLU A 200 -1.97 16.66 -17.10
C GLU A 200 -0.92 15.73 -17.75
N GLY A 201 -0.50 14.66 -17.07
CA GLY A 201 0.51 13.72 -17.55
C GLY A 201 1.91 14.34 -17.65
N ARG A 202 2.21 15.37 -16.85
CA ARG A 202 3.46 16.14 -16.93
C ARG A 202 4.39 15.82 -15.77
N LEU A 203 3.93 16.00 -14.55
CA LEU A 203 4.78 15.87 -13.37
C LEU A 203 4.68 14.46 -12.78
N PRO A 204 5.80 13.76 -12.57
CA PRO A 204 5.78 12.53 -11.78
C PRO A 204 5.48 12.85 -10.32
N LEU A 205 4.44 12.21 -9.80
CA LEU A 205 3.99 12.32 -8.42
C LEU A 205 4.58 11.20 -7.55
N PHE A 206 4.69 10.00 -8.12
CA PHE A 206 5.16 8.81 -7.43
C PHE A 206 5.89 7.88 -8.39
N ALA A 207 6.85 7.12 -7.87
CA ALA A 207 7.39 5.93 -8.51
C ALA A 207 7.67 4.84 -7.49
N ASP A 208 7.34 3.60 -7.85
CA ASP A 208 7.70 2.45 -7.02
C ASP A 208 9.22 2.17 -7.08
N GLU A 209 9.72 1.35 -6.15
CA GLU A 209 11.15 1.04 -6.06
C GLU A 209 11.66 0.35 -7.34
N THR A 210 10.83 -0.50 -7.96
CA THR A 210 11.15 -1.16 -9.23
C THR A 210 11.34 -0.12 -10.34
N ALA A 211 10.46 0.87 -10.46
CA ALA A 211 10.60 1.98 -11.40
C ALA A 211 11.84 2.80 -11.09
N ALA A 212 12.08 3.14 -9.82
CA ALA A 212 13.28 3.86 -9.41
C ALA A 212 14.57 3.09 -9.77
N GLN A 213 14.59 1.77 -9.60
CA GLN A 213 15.71 0.91 -9.98
C GLN A 213 15.89 0.82 -11.50
N LEU A 214 14.81 0.61 -12.24
CA LEU A 214 14.83 0.58 -13.71
C LEU A 214 15.29 1.91 -14.30
N LEU A 215 14.79 3.04 -13.79
CA LEU A 215 15.19 4.38 -14.21
C LEU A 215 16.66 4.67 -13.88
N ARG A 216 17.17 4.18 -12.75
CA ARG A 216 18.61 4.22 -12.43
C ARG A 216 19.44 3.43 -13.44
N GLN A 217 19.02 2.21 -13.77
CA GLN A 217 19.72 1.31 -14.70
C GLN A 217 19.67 1.81 -16.15
N ALA A 218 18.62 2.52 -16.54
CA ALA A 218 18.47 3.10 -17.87
C ALA A 218 19.51 4.18 -18.20
N ASN A 219 20.26 4.68 -17.19
CA ASN A 219 21.33 5.67 -17.37
C ASN A 219 20.92 6.91 -18.19
N LEU A 220 19.65 7.32 -18.14
CA LEU A 220 19.21 8.50 -18.91
C LEU A 220 19.91 9.75 -18.37
N ARG A 221 20.48 10.54 -19.28
CA ARG A 221 21.21 11.75 -18.93
C ARG A 221 20.30 12.73 -18.17
N GLY A 222 20.83 13.30 -17.09
CA GLY A 222 20.14 14.33 -16.30
C GLY A 222 19.07 13.82 -15.32
N LEU A 223 18.87 12.51 -15.16
CA LEU A 223 17.91 11.95 -14.19
C LEU A 223 18.33 12.21 -12.72
N GLY A 224 19.63 12.39 -12.46
CA GLY A 224 20.14 12.62 -11.10
C GLY A 224 20.04 11.41 -10.16
N LEU A 225 19.52 10.28 -10.63
CA LEU A 225 19.31 9.07 -9.82
C LEU A 225 20.63 8.29 -9.71
N ARG A 226 21.45 8.58 -8.70
CA ARG A 226 22.66 7.78 -8.39
C ARG A 226 22.64 7.14 -7.00
N ALA A 227 21.94 7.74 -6.02
CA ALA A 227 21.57 7.12 -4.73
C ALA A 227 20.64 8.09 -3.96
N GLY A 228 19.63 7.59 -3.23
CA GLY A 228 18.77 8.38 -2.33
C GLY A 228 17.32 8.59 -2.79
N PRO A 229 16.48 9.24 -1.97
CA PRO A 229 15.05 9.43 -2.24
C PRO A 229 14.84 10.24 -3.52
N VAL A 230 13.92 9.75 -4.34
CA VAL A 230 13.78 10.08 -5.76
C VAL A 230 12.91 11.33 -5.91
N ALA A 231 13.52 12.48 -6.18
CA ALA A 231 12.80 13.57 -6.85
C ALA A 231 12.86 13.28 -8.36
N LEU A 232 11.79 12.69 -8.91
CA LEU A 232 11.72 12.46 -10.35
C LEU A 232 11.63 13.80 -11.09
N PRO A 233 12.36 13.97 -12.20
CA PRO A 233 12.38 15.24 -12.89
C PRO A 233 11.04 15.50 -13.59
N PRO A 234 10.58 16.76 -13.66
CA PRO A 234 9.26 17.13 -14.20
C PRO A 234 9.11 16.87 -15.70
N ASP A 235 10.20 16.57 -16.41
CA ASP A 235 10.24 16.22 -17.82
C ASP A 235 10.42 14.71 -18.06
N LEU A 236 10.31 13.88 -17.02
CA LEU A 236 10.46 12.42 -17.11
C LEU A 236 9.64 11.78 -18.27
N PRO A 237 8.36 12.12 -18.50
CA PRO A 237 7.61 11.53 -19.62
C PRO A 237 8.26 11.78 -20.98
N GLN A 238 8.84 12.96 -21.18
CA GLN A 238 9.52 13.32 -22.43
C GLN A 238 10.81 12.52 -22.61
N ARG A 239 11.54 12.28 -21.51
CA ARG A 239 12.77 11.48 -21.50
C ARG A 239 12.53 10.00 -21.74
N LEU A 240 11.35 9.51 -21.32
CA LEU A 240 10.88 8.15 -21.59
C LEU A 240 10.25 7.99 -22.98
N GLY A 241 10.21 9.05 -23.79
CA GLY A 241 9.58 9.01 -25.11
C GLY A 241 8.07 8.79 -25.07
N LEU A 242 7.42 9.00 -23.93
CA LEU A 242 5.97 8.96 -23.80
C LEU A 242 5.40 10.16 -24.57
N ALA A 243 4.89 9.88 -25.77
CA ALA A 243 4.41 10.91 -26.66
C ALA A 243 3.23 11.67 -26.02
N ARG A 244 3.23 13.00 -26.19
CA ARG A 244 2.08 13.83 -25.83
C ARG A 244 0.84 13.36 -26.61
N PRO A 245 -0.38 13.48 -26.06
CA PRO A 245 -1.59 13.22 -26.82
C PRO A 245 -1.55 14.00 -28.15
N GLY A 246 -1.50 13.28 -29.27
CA GLY A 246 -1.44 13.85 -30.62
C GLY A 246 -0.12 13.63 -31.40
N ALA A 247 0.94 13.09 -30.79
CA ALA A 247 2.13 12.67 -31.54
C ALA A 247 2.21 11.14 -31.56
N ALA A 248 2.25 10.55 -32.76
CA ALA A 248 2.48 9.11 -32.90
C ALA A 248 3.85 8.77 -32.30
N ALA A 249 3.87 7.97 -31.23
CA ALA A 249 5.09 7.42 -30.67
C ALA A 249 5.74 6.54 -31.74
N ARG A 250 6.88 6.98 -32.27
CA ARG A 250 7.75 6.12 -33.07
C ARG A 250 8.64 5.37 -32.09
N ILE A 251 8.35 4.09 -31.92
CA ILE A 251 9.28 3.13 -31.33
C ILE A 251 10.33 2.85 -32.42
N ALA A 252 11.60 3.08 -32.08
CA ALA A 252 12.75 2.62 -32.85
C ALA A 252 13.47 1.55 -32.04
#